data_AF-A0A075FTH3-F1
#
_entry.id   AF-A0A075FTH3-F1
#
_cell.length_a   1.000
_cell.length_b   1.000
_cell.length_c   1.000
_cell.angle_alpha   90.00
_cell.angle_beta   90.00
_cell.angle_gamma   90.00
#
_symmetry.space_group_name_H-M   'P 1'
#
loop_
_entity.id
_entity.type
_entity.pdbx_description
1 polymer ?
#
loop_
_entity_poly.entity_id
_entity_poly.type
_entity_poly.pdbx_seq_one_letter_code
_entity_poly.pdbx_strand_id
1 'polypeptide(L)' 'MLKAATKNMVMPDNFYSTTNNPTQIFLNNKWIDVNNMMMDKCVIVKSKKQCVFQSVR' A
#
# COMPACT_ATOMS: atom_id res chain seq x y z
N MET A 1 -4.24 7.86 6.82
CA MET A 1 -4.21 8.94 5.81
C MET A 1 -3.14 8.61 4.78
N LEU A 2 -3.39 8.77 3.48
CA LEU A 2 -2.36 8.53 2.46
C LEU A 2 -1.31 9.64 2.49
N LYS A 3 -0.03 9.26 2.38
CA LYS A 3 1.10 10.18 2.29
C LYS A 3 1.94 9.82 1.06
N ALA A 4 2.41 10.84 0.35
CA ALA A 4 3.36 10.65 -0.74
C ALA A 4 4.74 10.27 -0.19
N ALA A 5 5.46 9.42 -0.91
CA ALA A 5 6.88 9.17 -0.64
C ALA A 5 7.70 10.43 -0.95
N THR A 6 8.70 10.71 -0.12
CA THR A 6 9.55 11.91 -0.25
C THR A 6 10.71 11.70 -1.21
N LYS A 7 11.21 10.46 -1.33
CA LYS A 7 12.30 10.05 -2.22
C LYS A 7 12.11 8.60 -2.66
N ASN A 8 12.83 8.20 -3.70
CA ASN A 8 12.90 6.80 -4.11
C ASN A 8 13.38 5.93 -2.93
N MET A 9 12.75 4.78 -2.74
CA MET A 9 13.05 3.82 -1.66
C MET A 9 12.86 4.39 -0.23
N VAL A 10 12.26 5.57 -0.06
CA VAL A 10 11.97 6.15 1.26
C VAL A 10 10.46 6.17 1.49
N MET A 11 10.00 5.40 2.47
CA MET A 11 8.60 5.38 2.89
C MET A 11 8.30 6.54 3.85
N PRO A 12 7.08 7.08 3.83
CA PRO A 12 6.66 8.04 4.84
C PRO A 12 6.61 7.39 6.22
N ASP A 13 6.82 8.19 7.26
CA ASP A 13 6.71 7.72 8.65
C ASP A 13 5.34 7.10 8.93
N ASN A 14 5.34 6.05 9.76
CA ASN A 14 4.17 5.26 10.14
C ASN A 14 3.42 4.65 8.95
N PHE A 15 4.14 4.26 7.89
CA PHE A 15 3.56 3.46 6.82
C PHE A 15 3.09 2.09 7.35
N TYR A 16 2.04 1.54 6.74
CA TYR A 16 1.56 0.20 7.07
C TYR A 16 2.47 -0.85 6.41
N SER A 17 3.11 -1.69 7.24
CA SER A 17 3.86 -2.87 6.77
C SER A 17 2.89 -4.04 6.57
N THR A 18 2.92 -4.64 5.38
CA THR A 18 1.96 -5.68 4.99
C THR A 18 2.26 -7.02 5.66
N THR A 19 1.20 -7.79 5.87
CA THR A 19 1.27 -9.20 6.28
C THR A 19 1.04 -10.11 5.08
N ASN A 20 1.06 -11.43 5.26
CA ASN A 20 0.77 -12.39 4.20
C ASN A 20 -0.75 -12.64 3.98
N ASN A 21 -1.62 -11.92 4.70
CA ASN A 21 -3.05 -12.13 4.63
C ASN A 21 -3.73 -11.28 3.54
N PRO A 22 -4.87 -11.74 2.99
CA PRO A 22 -5.75 -10.92 2.16
C PRO A 22 -6.02 -9.56 2.80
N THR A 23 -5.69 -8.51 2.06
CA THR A 23 -5.78 -7.14 2.54
C THR A 23 -6.66 -6.33 1.60
N GLN A 24 -7.61 -5.61 2.18
CA GLN A 24 -8.43 -4.62 1.49
C GLN A 24 -8.19 -3.25 2.11
N ILE A 25 -8.26 -2.21 1.29
CA ILE A 25 -8.22 -0.82 1.77
C ILE A 25 -9.49 -0.08 1.41
N PHE A 26 -10.00 0.67 2.38
CA PHE A 26 -11.16 1.52 2.21
C PHE A 26 -10.73 2.91 1.74
N LEU A 27 -11.07 3.27 0.50
CA LEU A 27 -10.71 4.53 -0.12
C LEU A 27 -11.86 5.04 -0.98
N ASN A 28 -12.18 6.33 -0.89
CA ASN A 28 -13.27 6.98 -1.65
C ASN A 28 -14.61 6.22 -1.54
N ASN A 29 -14.98 5.85 -0.31
CA ASN A 29 -16.21 5.12 0.01
C ASN A 29 -16.33 3.73 -0.65
N LYS A 30 -15.20 3.11 -1.02
CA LYS A 30 -15.16 1.78 -1.62
C LYS A 30 -14.05 0.94 -1.01
N TRP A 31 -14.30 -0.37 -0.92
CA TRP A 31 -13.27 -1.35 -0.63
C TRP A 31 -12.53 -1.70 -1.92
N ILE A 32 -11.20 -1.69 -1.86
CA ILE A 32 -10.32 -2.01 -2.97
C ILE A 32 -9.41 -3.14 -2.52
N ASP A 33 -9.43 -4.25 -3.26
CA ASP A 33 -8.52 -5.37 -3.03
C ASP A 33 -7.08 -4.96 -3.36
N VAL A 34 -6.15 -5.38 -2.51
CA VAL A 34 -4.73 -5.15 -2.77
C VAL A 34 -4.14 -6.34 -3.51
N ASN A 35 -3.64 -6.09 -4.71
CA ASN A 35 -3.07 -7.13 -5.55
C ASN A 35 -1.60 -7.42 -5.19
N ASN A 36 -1.12 -8.58 -5.65
CA ASN A 36 0.28 -9.00 -5.55
C ASN A 36 0.75 -9.19 -4.09
N MET A 37 -0.06 -9.90 -3.30
CA MET A 37 0.14 -10.09 -1.86
C MET A 37 1.50 -10.71 -1.52
N MET A 38 2.16 -10.13 -0.52
CA MET A 38 3.49 -10.47 -0.03
C MET A 38 3.73 -9.77 1.32
N MET A 39 4.39 -10.45 2.25
CA MET A 39 4.77 -9.86 3.54
C MET A 39 5.96 -8.89 3.42
N ASP A 40 6.13 -8.02 4.41
CA ASP A 40 7.23 -7.06 4.53
C ASP A 40 7.34 -6.11 3.32
N LYS A 41 6.19 -5.59 2.89
CA LYS A 41 6.02 -4.61 1.80
C LYS A 41 5.20 -3.42 2.29
N CYS A 42 5.14 -2.37 1.47
CA CYS A 42 4.21 -1.26 1.66
C CYS A 42 3.06 -1.33 0.65
N VAL A 43 1.91 -0.73 1.00
CA VAL A 43 0.78 -0.59 0.06
C VAL A 43 0.92 0.71 -0.71
N ILE A 44 0.99 0.63 -2.05
CA ILE A 44 0.97 1.79 -2.95
C ILE A 44 -0.39 1.90 -3.62
N VAL A 45 -0.96 3.10 -3.56
CA VAL A 45 -2.17 3.49 -4.30
C VAL A 45 -1.73 4.19 -5.58
N LYS A 46 -1.77 3.50 -6.73
CA LYS A 46 -1.40 4.07 -8.04
C LYS A 46 -2.48 4.99 -8.59
N SER A 47 -3.74 4.67 -8.32
CA SER A 47 -4.92 5.43 -8.74
C SER A 47 -6.09 5.14 -7.80
N LYS A 48 -7.23 5.83 -7.96
CA LYS A 48 -8.43 5.63 -7.13
C LYS A 48 -9.00 4.20 -7.13
N LYS A 49 -8.49 3.30 -7.97
CA LYS A 49 -9.00 1.92 -8.14
C LYS A 49 -7.93 0.83 -8.05
N GLN A 50 -6.63 1.18 -7.98
CA GLN A 50 -5.57 0.18 -8.04
C GLN A 50 -4.58 0.36 -6.91
N CYS A 51 -4.48 -0.70 -6.11
CA CYS A 51 -3.60 -0.79 -4.96
C CYS A 51 -2.73 -2.05 -5.10
N VAL A 52 -1.44 -1.91 -4.84
CA VAL A 52 -0.47 -3.00 -4.99
C VAL A 52 0.52 -2.98 -3.83
N PHE A 53 1.05 -4.15 -3.48
CA PHE A 53 2.21 -4.21 -2.60
C PHE A 53 3.49 -3.90 -3.36
N GLN A 54 4.36 -3.07 -2.79
CA GLN A 54 5.64 -2.69 -3.38
C GLN A 54 6.79 -3.00 -2.41
N SER A 55 7.92 -3.45 -2.98
CA SER A 55 9.16 -3.67 -2.24
C SER A 55 9.63 -2.41 -1.53
N VAL A 56 9.90 -2.56 -0.23
CA VAL A 56 10.63 -1.60 0.61
C VAL A 56 12.15 -1.78 0.56
N ARG A 57 12.63 -2.82 -0.15
CA ARG A 57 14.03 -3.01 -0.55
C ARG A 57 14.22 -2.54 -1.97
#